data_AF-A0A2N9F7Q2-F1
#
_entry.id   AF-A0A2N9F7Q2-F1
#
_cell.length_a   1.000
_cell.length_b   1.000
_cell.length_c   1.000
_cell.angle_alpha   90.00
_cell.angle_beta   90.00
_cell.angle_gamma   90.00
#
_symmetry.space_group_name_H-M   'P 1'
#
loop_
_entity.id
_entity.type
_entity.pdbx_description
1 polymer ?
#
loop_
_entity_poly.entity_id
_entity_poly.type
_entity_poly.pdbx_seq_one_letter_code
_entity_poly.pdbx_strand_id
1 'polypeptide(L)'
;MKQKIIIKVQMTCDKCRTKAMKIAATTDGVNSVAIEGSDKDQLVVIGEGVDSANLTCSLRKKLCHATLLSVEEVKEKKARRETKTTS
;
A
#
# COMPACT_ATOMS: atom_id res chain seq x y z
N MET A 1 6.59 11.79 -9.92
CA MET A 1 7.42 10.58 -9.69
C MET A 1 6.58 9.55 -8.99
N LYS A 2 6.55 8.30 -9.48
CA LYS A 2 5.80 7.22 -8.82
C LYS A 2 6.52 6.74 -7.56
N GLN A 3 5.78 6.41 -6.53
CA GLN A 3 6.27 5.91 -5.25
C GLN A 3 5.52 4.63 -4.87
N LYS A 4 6.25 3.67 -4.30
CA LYS A 4 5.74 2.45 -3.69
C LYS A 4 5.94 2.58 -2.19
N ILE A 5 4.85 2.58 -1.44
CA ILE A 5 4.83 2.77 0.00
C ILE A 5 4.34 1.46 0.62
N ILE A 6 5.10 0.94 1.59
CA ILE A 6 4.75 -0.28 2.32
C ILE A 6 4.46 0.09 3.76
N ILE A 7 3.24 -0.20 4.23
CA ILE A 7 2.78 0.09 5.59
C ILE A 7 2.30 -1.21 6.22
N LYS A 8 2.92 -1.59 7.34
CA LYS A 8 2.43 -2.69 8.17
C LYS A 8 1.23 -2.22 8.97
N VAL A 9 0.08 -2.86 8.83
CA VAL A 9 -1.16 -2.54 9.53
C VAL A 9 -1.63 -3.79 10.26
N GLN A 10 -1.99 -3.65 11.54
CA GLN A 10 -2.54 -4.77 12.30
C GLN A 10 -4.00 -5.01 11.90
N MET A 11 -4.22 -5.97 10.99
CA MET A 11 -5.52 -6.31 10.44
C MET A 11 -6.06 -7.61 11.02
N THR A 12 -6.54 -7.59 12.26
CA THR A 12 -7.09 -8.79 12.93
C THR A 12 -8.45 -9.24 12.41
N CYS A 13 -9.12 -8.41 11.59
CA CYS A 13 -10.50 -8.65 11.16
C CYS A 13 -10.74 -8.25 9.70
N ASP A 14 -11.67 -8.89 8.99
CA ASP A 14 -11.96 -8.56 7.58
C ASP A 14 -12.52 -7.14 7.43
N LYS A 15 -13.32 -6.67 8.40
CA LYS A 15 -13.77 -5.27 8.46
C LYS A 15 -12.59 -4.29 8.54
N CYS A 16 -11.51 -4.69 9.20
CA CYS A 16 -10.27 -3.92 9.36
C CYS A 16 -9.54 -3.85 8.01
N ARG A 17 -9.44 -4.98 7.30
CA ARG A 17 -8.86 -5.07 5.95
C ARG A 17 -9.58 -4.19 4.95
N THR A 18 -10.91 -4.30 4.88
CA THR A 18 -11.72 -3.48 3.96
C THR A 18 -11.58 -1.99 4.28
N LYS A 19 -11.56 -1.60 5.56
CA LYS A 19 -11.35 -0.20 5.96
C LYS A 19 -9.98 0.32 5.54
N ALA A 20 -8.92 -0.44 5.74
CA ALA A 20 -7.59 -0.01 5.33
C ALA A 20 -7.47 0.17 3.82
N MET A 21 -7.98 -0.80 3.04
CA MET A 21 -7.99 -0.67 1.58
C MET A 21 -8.79 0.55 1.15
N LYS A 22 -9.95 0.82 1.77
CA LYS A 22 -10.72 2.03 1.48
C LYS A 22 -9.93 3.31 1.79
N ILE A 23 -9.27 3.39 2.95
CA ILE A 23 -8.47 4.57 3.32
C ILE A 23 -7.34 4.78 2.31
N ALA A 24 -6.64 3.71 1.95
CA ALA A 24 -5.58 3.77 0.96
C ALA A 24 -6.10 4.19 -0.42
N ALA A 25 -7.20 3.60 -0.88
CA ALA A 25 -7.79 3.90 -2.19
C ALA A 25 -8.44 5.30 -2.26
N THR A 26 -8.82 5.88 -1.12
CA THR A 26 -9.36 7.25 -1.03
C THR A 26 -8.30 8.31 -0.82
N THR A 27 -7.02 7.91 -0.68
CA THR A 27 -5.91 8.86 -0.55
C THR A 27 -5.57 9.43 -1.91
N ASP A 28 -5.41 10.75 -1.98
CA ASP A 28 -5.05 11.44 -3.21
C ASP A 28 -3.68 10.99 -3.74
N GLY A 29 -3.60 10.84 -5.06
CA GLY A 29 -2.38 10.39 -5.75
C GLY A 29 -2.20 8.87 -5.76
N VAL A 30 -3.07 8.09 -5.11
CA VAL A 30 -2.99 6.63 -5.15
C VAL A 30 -3.48 6.09 -6.49
N ASN A 31 -2.65 5.23 -7.10
CA ASN A 31 -2.93 4.58 -8.38
C ASN A 31 -3.25 3.09 -8.21
N SER A 32 -2.65 2.42 -7.22
CA SER A 32 -2.93 1.02 -6.90
C SER A 32 -2.72 0.74 -5.42
N VAL A 33 -3.50 -0.20 -4.89
CA VAL A 33 -3.43 -0.66 -3.51
C VAL A 33 -3.49 -2.18 -3.51
N ALA A 34 -2.60 -2.81 -2.76
CA ALA A 34 -2.57 -4.24 -2.54
C ALA A 34 -2.35 -4.54 -1.05
N ILE A 35 -2.81 -5.70 -0.60
CA ILE A 35 -2.44 -6.26 0.70
C ILE A 35 -1.53 -7.46 0.44
N GLU A 36 -0.31 -7.39 0.94
CA GLU A 36 0.71 -8.42 0.90
C GLU A 36 1.10 -8.89 2.31
N GLY A 37 2.10 -9.76 2.39
CA GLY A 37 2.55 -10.41 3.62
C GLY A 37 1.83 -11.72 3.90
N SER A 38 2.53 -12.69 4.48
CA SER A 38 1.99 -14.01 4.83
C SER A 38 0.73 -13.90 5.71
N ASP A 39 0.71 -12.91 6.60
CA ASP A 39 -0.39 -12.63 7.52
C ASP A 39 -1.42 -11.64 6.97
N LYS A 40 -1.25 -11.16 5.72
CA LYS A 40 -2.04 -10.09 5.11
C LYS A 40 -2.06 -8.83 5.98
N ASP A 41 -0.90 -8.49 6.53
CA ASP A 41 -0.67 -7.37 7.45
C ASP A 41 0.13 -6.23 6.78
N GLN A 42 0.49 -6.35 5.50
CA GLN A 42 1.24 -5.32 4.79
C GLN A 42 0.38 -4.69 3.71
N LEU A 43 0.16 -3.38 3.81
CA LEU A 43 -0.53 -2.58 2.83
C LEU A 43 0.50 -1.94 1.89
N VAL A 44 0.45 -2.31 0.62
CA VAL A 44 1.31 -1.78 -0.44
C VAL A 44 0.51 -0.78 -1.26
N VAL A 45 0.99 0.46 -1.32
CA VAL A 45 0.35 1.55 -2.04
C VAL A 45 1.30 2.06 -3.10
N ILE A 46 0.82 2.13 -4.34
CA ILE A 46 1.56 2.69 -5.47
C ILE A 46 0.81 3.94 -5.94
N GLY A 47 1.50 5.06 -6.03
CA GLY A 47 0.89 6.31 -6.45
C GLY A 47 1.92 7.39 -6.77
N GLU A 48 1.43 8.55 -7.18
CA GLU A 48 2.24 9.71 -7.50
C GLU A 48 1.78 10.89 -6.64
N GLY A 49 2.70 11.48 -5.87
CA GLY A 49 2.35 12.54 -4.91
C GLY A 49 1.62 12.03 -3.67
N VAL A 50 1.77 10.74 -3.32
CA VAL A 50 1.13 10.16 -2.13
C VAL A 50 1.88 10.60 -0.87
N ASP A 51 1.17 11.26 0.04
CA ASP A 51 1.69 11.58 1.36
C ASP A 51 1.69 10.33 2.27
N SER A 52 2.85 9.68 2.37
CA SER A 52 3.05 8.49 3.18
C SER A 52 2.82 8.73 4.67
N ALA A 53 3.10 9.93 5.18
CA ALA A 53 2.89 10.28 6.58
C ALA A 53 1.39 10.46 6.87
N ASN A 54 0.67 11.19 6.03
CA ASN A 54 -0.78 11.39 6.18
C ASN A 54 -1.56 10.08 5.98
N LEU A 55 -1.15 9.25 5.02
CA LEU A 55 -1.69 7.90 4.82
C LEU A 55 -1.51 7.05 6.08
N THR A 56 -0.29 6.99 6.62
CA THR A 56 0.01 6.23 7.85
C THR A 56 -0.78 6.76 9.05
N CYS A 57 -0.90 8.09 9.17
CA CYS A 57 -1.69 8.74 10.23
C CYS A 57 -3.17 8.38 10.14
N SER A 58 -3.75 8.42 8.93
CA SER A 58 -5.14 8.06 8.68
C SER A 58 -5.43 6.59 9.00
N LEU A 59 -4.49 5.70 8.69
CA LEU A 59 -4.56 4.28 9.06
C LEU A 59 -4.49 4.10 10.58
N ARG A 60 -3.55 4.77 11.27
CA ARG A 60 -3.46 4.72 12.75
C ARG A 60 -4.75 5.17 13.42
N LYS A 61 -5.37 6.26 12.94
CA LYS A 61 -6.63 6.78 13.47
C LYS A 61 -7.79 5.79 13.39
N LYS A 62 -7.82 4.92 12.38
CA LYS A 62 -8.95 4.00 12.13
C LYS A 62 -8.67 2.55 12.53
N LEU A 63 -7.41 2.15 12.60
CA LEU A 63 -6.97 0.75 12.75
C LEU A 63 -5.98 0.55 13.90
N CYS A 64 -5.85 1.54 14.79
CA CYS A 64 -4.99 1.60 15.99
C CYS A 64 -3.48 1.50 15.73
N HIS A 65 -3.02 0.54 14.92
CA HIS A 65 -1.60 0.31 14.65
C HIS A 65 -1.30 0.22 13.16
N ALA A 66 -0.54 1.21 12.68
CA ALA A 66 0.03 1.21 11.33
C ALA A 66 1.48 1.74 11.38
N THR A 67 2.42 1.04 10.79
CA THR A 67 3.84 1.39 10.79
C THR A 67 4.33 1.47 9.37
N LEU A 68 4.87 2.63 8.99
CA LEU A 68 5.54 2.79 7.71
C LEU A 68 6.80 1.94 7.70
N LEU A 69 6.89 0.98 6.78
CA LEU A 69 8.05 0.11 6.63
C LEU A 69 9.05 0.68 5.63
N SER A 70 8.57 1.09 4.46
CA SER A 70 9.43 1.59 3.39
C SER A 70 8.69 2.55 2.45
N VAL A 71 9.44 3.48 1.87
CA VAL A 71 9.01 4.34 0.77
C VAL A 71 10.05 4.24 -0.32
N GLU A 72 9.70 3.60 -1.41
CA GLU A 72 10.55 3.39 -2.57
C GLU A 72 10.08 4.28 -3.72
N GLU A 73 11.00 5.00 -4.34
CA GLU A 73 10.69 5.70 -5.59
C GLU A 73 10.67 4.67 -6.73
N VAL A 74 9.50 4.48 -7.34
CA VAL A 74 9.35 3.68 -8.54
C VAL A 74 9.79 4.54 -9.72
N LYS A 75 11.10 4.54 -9.98
CA LYS A 75 11.60 4.98 -11.28
C LYS A 75 11.05 4.01 -12.31
N GLU A 76 10.23 4.53 -13.22
CA GLU A 76 9.70 3.80 -14.36
C GLU A 76 10.86 3.46 -15.30
N LYS A 77 11.71 2.51 -14.90
CA LYS A 77 12.53 1.77 -15.84
C LYS A 77 11.53 1.01 -16.68
N LYS A 78 11.36 1.44 -17.93
CA LYS A 78 10.72 0.67 -19.00
C LYS A 78 11.31 -0.74 -19.02
N ALA A 79 10.77 -1.65 -18.22
CA ALA A 79 11.11 -3.05 -18.22
C ALA A 79 9.91 -3.79 -18.81
N ARG A 80 9.98 -3.92 -20.14
CA ARG A 80 9.63 -5.10 -20.91
C ARG A 80 8.75 -6.10 -20.15
N ARG A 81 7.51 -6.25 -20.63
CA ARG A 81 6.69 -7.46 -20.43
C ARG A 81 7.56 -8.69 -20.65
N GLU A 82 7.91 -9.39 -19.58
CA GLU A 82 8.32 -10.80 -19.68
C GLU A 82 7.24 -11.62 -18.98
N THR A 83 6.36 -12.11 -19.84
CA THR A 83 5.51 -13.29 -19.63
C THR A 83 6.30 -14.40 -18.94
N LYS A 84 5.83 -14.84 -17.78
CA LYS A 84 6.06 -16.20 -17.31
C LYS A 84 4.75 -16.80 -16.84
N THR A 85 4.35 -17.86 -17.56
CA THR A 85 3.66 -19.11 -17.16
C THR A 85 3.21 -19.70 -18.51
N THR A 86 3.92 -20.62 -19.19
CA THR A 86 4.41 -21.95 -18.80
C THR A 86 3.28 -22.87 -18.35
N SER A 87 2.61 -23.52 -19.31
CA SER A 87 2.55 -24.98 -19.52
C SER A 87 1.43 -25.36 -20.48
#